data_AF-A0A060C403-F1
#
_entry.id   AF-A0A060C403-F1
#
_cell.length_a   1.000
_cell.length_b   1.000
_cell.length_c   1.000
_cell.angle_alpha   90.00
_cell.angle_beta   90.00
_cell.angle_gamma   90.00
#
_symmetry.space_group_name_H-M   'P 1'
#
loop_
_entity.id
_entity.type
_entity.pdbx_description
1 polymer ?
#
loop_
_entity_poly.entity_id
_entity_poly.type
_entity_poly.pdbx_seq_one_letter_code
_entity_poly.pdbx_strand_id
1 'polypeptide(L)'
;VDGKMKPMEGLEDFHEATWVHKYQGLYYLSYSDNHDSAGQHNRMRYAVSKNPLGPWTYKGIYIEPTDSYTDHGSIVEYQGQWYAFYHTSVLSDN
;
A
#
# COMPACT_ATOMS: atom_id res chain seq x y z
N VAL A 1 -10.91 -16.64 11.55
CA VAL A 1 -10.47 -15.56 12.46
C VAL A 1 -11.66 -15.22 13.31
N ASP A 2 -11.60 -15.53 14.61
CA ASP A 2 -12.70 -15.24 15.52
C ASP A 2 -12.66 -13.77 15.93
N GLY A 3 -13.81 -13.09 15.88
CA GLY A 3 -13.94 -11.69 16.28
C GLY A 3 -14.96 -10.92 15.46
N LYS A 4 -15.38 -9.75 15.97
CA LYS A 4 -16.22 -8.82 15.21
C LYS A 4 -15.39 -8.18 14.11
N MET A 5 -15.98 -8.05 12.91
CA MET A 5 -15.42 -7.21 11.86
C MET A 5 -15.25 -5.78 12.39
N LYS A 6 -14.12 -5.16 12.04
CA LYS A 6 -13.81 -3.78 12.42
C LYS A 6 -13.49 -2.98 11.16
N PRO A 7 -14.00 -1.74 11.04
CA PRO A 7 -13.54 -0.82 10.00
C PRO A 7 -12.03 -0.58 10.11
N MET A 8 -11.34 -0.46 8.97
CA MET A 8 -9.98 0.07 8.93
C MET A 8 -10.06 1.60 8.87
N GLU A 9 -9.95 2.24 10.03
CA GLU A 9 -10.04 3.69 10.17
C GLU A 9 -8.69 4.38 9.91
N GLY A 10 -8.74 5.58 9.34
CA GLY A 10 -7.58 6.47 9.17
C GLY A 10 -6.74 6.25 7.90
N LEU A 11 -7.27 5.50 6.94
CA LEU A 11 -6.75 5.41 5.57
C LEU A 11 -7.36 6.53 4.70
N GLU A 12 -6.69 6.90 3.61
CA GLU A 12 -7.19 7.84 2.63
C GLU A 12 -7.34 7.15 1.27
N ASP A 13 -8.54 7.23 0.69
CA ASP A 13 -8.82 6.67 -0.65
C ASP A 13 -8.41 5.19 -0.80
N PHE A 14 -8.74 4.36 0.19
CA PHE A 14 -8.44 2.93 0.13
C PHE A 14 -9.19 2.25 -1.02
N HIS A 15 -8.47 1.50 -1.86
CA HIS A 15 -9.06 0.63 -2.89
C HIS A 15 -8.77 -0.86 -2.61
N GLU A 16 -7.50 -1.26 -2.66
CA GLU A 16 -7.08 -2.67 -2.63
C GLU A 16 -5.62 -2.86 -2.17
N ALA A 17 -5.06 -4.06 -2.41
CA ALA A 17 -3.63 -4.37 -2.27
C ALA A 17 -3.02 -4.14 -0.87
N THR A 18 -3.74 -4.55 0.19
CA THR A 18 -3.23 -4.40 1.55
C THR A 18 -1.99 -5.27 1.79
N TRP A 19 -0.93 -4.63 2.28
CA TRP A 19 0.27 -5.28 2.78
C TRP A 19 0.71 -4.64 4.09
N VAL A 20 1.03 -5.45 5.10
CA VAL A 20 1.48 -4.96 6.41
C VAL A 20 2.88 -5.48 6.73
N HIS A 21 3.77 -4.57 7.11
CA HIS A 21 5.08 -4.91 7.68
C HIS A 21 5.34 -4.11 8.96
N LYS A 22 6.34 -4.52 9.74
CA LYS A 22 6.71 -3.85 11.00
C LYS A 22 8.11 -3.28 10.89
N TYR A 23 8.26 -1.98 11.18
CA TYR A 23 9.53 -1.28 11.17
C TYR A 23 9.63 -0.35 12.38
N GLN A 24 10.73 -0.41 13.12
CA GLN A 24 10.99 0.42 14.31
C GLN A 24 9.83 0.51 15.31
N GLY A 25 9.15 -0.63 15.55
CA GLY A 25 8.06 -0.72 16.52
C GLY A 25 6.68 -0.24 16.03
N LEU A 26 6.58 0.24 14.78
CA LEU A 26 5.31 0.61 14.14
C LEU A 26 4.92 -0.42 13.09
N TYR A 27 3.61 -0.61 12.92
CA TYR A 27 3.03 -1.30 11.78
C TYR A 27 2.84 -0.30 10.65
N TYR A 28 3.23 -0.70 9.45
CA TYR A 28 3.08 0.05 8.21
C TYR A 28 2.14 -0.74 7.32
N LEU A 29 1.01 -0.13 6.95
CA LEU A 29 0.07 -0.66 5.98
C LEU A 29 0.26 0.09 4.67
N SER A 30 0.73 -0.61 3.63
CA SER A 30 0.71 -0.13 2.25
C SER A 30 -0.53 -0.65 1.52
N TYR A 31 -1.06 0.15 0.60
CA TYR A 31 -2.30 -0.13 -0.12
C TYR A 31 -2.38 0.68 -1.41
N SER A 32 -3.15 0.19 -2.38
CA SER A 32 -3.47 0.92 -3.61
C SER A 32 -4.63 1.89 -3.37
N ASP A 33 -4.55 3.07 -3.96
CA ASP A 33 -5.66 4.03 -4.04
C ASP A 33 -6.51 3.85 -5.31
N ASN A 34 -7.56 4.68 -5.48
CA ASN A 34 -8.42 4.71 -6.68
C ASN A 34 -8.05 5.88 -7.62
N HIS A 35 -6.79 6.33 -7.62
CA HIS A 35 -6.41 7.47 -8.45
C HIS A 35 -6.65 7.17 -9.94
N ASP A 36 -7.43 8.01 -10.62
CA ASP A 36 -7.64 7.93 -12.06
C ASP A 36 -7.86 9.33 -12.64
N SER A 37 -6.78 9.95 -13.10
CA SER A 37 -6.80 11.32 -13.61
C SER A 37 -5.72 11.55 -14.66
N ALA A 38 -6.08 12.20 -15.76
CA ALA A 38 -5.15 12.59 -16.82
C ALA A 38 -4.29 11.42 -17.37
N GLY A 39 -4.86 10.23 -17.47
CA GLY A 39 -4.16 9.03 -17.97
C GLY A 39 -3.16 8.44 -16.97
N GLN A 40 -3.24 8.84 -15.70
CA GLN A 40 -2.48 8.28 -14.59
C GLN A 40 -3.44 7.56 -13.65
N HIS A 41 -3.09 6.32 -13.31
CA HIS A 41 -3.98 5.44 -12.56
C HIS A 41 -3.49 5.24 -11.12
N ASN A 42 -3.80 4.08 -10.53
CA ASN A 42 -3.61 3.78 -9.11
C ASN A 42 -2.19 4.08 -8.62
N ARG A 43 -2.12 4.52 -7.36
CA ARG A 43 -0.87 4.80 -6.65
C ARG A 43 -0.78 3.97 -5.38
N MET A 44 0.45 3.70 -4.94
CA MET A 44 0.65 3.06 -3.65
C MET A 44 0.78 4.09 -2.54
N ARG A 45 -0.12 4.00 -1.57
CA ARG A 45 -0.17 4.79 -0.34
C ARG A 45 0.30 3.98 0.85
N TYR A 46 0.66 4.68 1.92
CA TYR A 46 0.94 4.03 3.20
C TYR A 46 0.41 4.81 4.40
N ALA A 47 0.13 4.04 5.46
CA ALA A 47 -0.27 4.54 6.75
C ALA A 47 0.43 3.76 7.87
N VAL A 48 0.53 4.34 9.06
CA VAL A 48 1.21 3.70 10.20
C VAL A 48 0.30 3.59 11.42
N SER A 49 0.55 2.58 12.26
CA SER A 49 -0.11 2.44 13.55
C SER A 49 0.81 1.78 14.59
N LYS A 50 0.53 2.04 15.86
CA LYS A 50 1.14 1.28 16.98
C LYS A 50 0.50 -0.10 17.17
N ASN A 51 -0.69 -0.33 16.60
CA ASN A 51 -1.43 -1.60 16.69
C ASN A 51 -1.61 -2.21 15.29
N PRO A 52 -1.57 -3.55 15.15
CA PRO A 52 -1.71 -4.21 13.85
C PRO A 52 -3.11 -4.06 13.22
N LEU A 53 -4.09 -3.57 13.98
CA LEU A 53 -5.48 -3.36 13.54
C LEU A 53 -5.88 -1.88 13.50
N GLY A 54 -4.91 -0.95 13.61
CA GLY A 54 -5.19 0.48 13.62
C GLY A 54 -5.57 1.06 15.01
N PRO A 55 -6.10 2.30 15.07
CA PRO A 55 -6.37 3.18 13.92
C PRO A 55 -5.08 3.54 13.18
N TRP A 56 -5.19 3.75 11.89
CA TRP A 56 -4.07 4.08 11.02
C TRP A 56 -3.91 5.61 10.93
N THR A 57 -2.70 6.07 10.69
CA THR A 57 -2.41 7.47 10.36
C THR A 57 -1.77 7.50 9.00
N TYR A 58 -2.48 8.02 8.01
CA TYR A 58 -1.97 8.22 6.65
C TYR A 58 -0.66 9.02 6.64
N LYS A 59 0.25 8.65 5.72
CA LYS A 59 1.59 9.25 5.62
C LYS A 59 1.97 9.73 4.23
N GLY A 60 1.32 9.26 3.18
CA GLY A 60 1.60 9.72 1.82
C GLY A 60 1.53 8.62 0.78
N ILE A 61 1.90 9.01 -0.43
CA ILE A 61 2.14 8.16 -1.59
C ILE A 61 3.63 7.80 -1.60
N TYR A 62 3.96 6.55 -1.92
CA TYR A 62 5.36 6.09 -2.05
C TYR A 62 5.68 5.46 -3.41
N ILE A 63 4.66 5.12 -4.21
CA ILE A 63 4.80 4.80 -5.65
C ILE A 63 3.77 5.65 -6.39
N GLU A 64 4.25 6.49 -7.29
CA GLU A 64 3.43 7.25 -8.24
C GLU A 64 2.92 6.34 -9.37
N PRO A 65 1.94 6.77 -10.17
CA PRO A 65 1.32 5.94 -11.20
C PRO A 65 2.35 5.30 -12.15
N THR A 66 2.11 4.03 -12.48
CA THR A 66 2.93 3.27 -13.43
C THR A 66 2.31 3.28 -14.84
N ASP A 67 2.83 2.46 -15.74
CA ASP A 67 2.23 2.16 -17.05
C ASP A 67 1.07 1.14 -16.97
N SER A 68 0.63 0.79 -15.76
CA SER A 68 -0.47 -0.13 -15.49
C SER A 68 -1.67 0.62 -14.88
N TYR A 69 -2.88 0.08 -15.08
CA TYR A 69 -4.09 0.63 -14.48
C TYR A 69 -4.16 0.37 -12.97
N THR A 70 -3.58 -0.74 -12.52
CA THR A 70 -3.50 -1.13 -11.11
C THR A 70 -2.07 -1.06 -10.62
N ASP A 71 -1.91 -0.86 -9.31
CA ASP A 71 -0.65 -1.09 -8.62
C ASP A 71 -0.90 -2.04 -7.43
N HIS A 72 0.06 -2.91 -7.17
CA HIS A 72 0.01 -3.88 -6.08
C HIS A 72 1.43 -4.20 -5.66
N GLY A 73 1.69 -4.20 -4.36
CA GLY A 73 3.04 -4.40 -3.90
C GLY A 73 3.18 -4.94 -2.49
N SER A 74 4.43 -5.23 -2.16
CA SER A 74 4.84 -5.61 -0.81
C SER A 74 6.16 -4.93 -0.46
N ILE A 75 6.33 -4.63 0.83
CA ILE A 75 7.57 -4.10 1.38
C ILE A 75 8.14 -5.12 2.35
N VAL A 76 9.35 -5.61 2.09
CA VAL A 76 10.00 -6.67 2.88
C VAL A 76 11.46 -6.34 3.16
N GLU A 77 11.93 -6.81 4.30
CA GLU A 77 13.35 -6.80 4.63
C GLU A 77 14.00 -8.10 4.18
N TYR A 78 15.10 -8.00 3.44
CA TYR A 78 15.91 -9.13 3.04
C TYR A 78 17.39 -8.78 3.19
N GLN A 79 18.14 -9.62 3.92
CA GLN A 79 19.58 -9.41 4.22
C GLN A 79 19.92 -8.01 4.78
N GLY A 80 19.06 -7.47 5.64
CA GLY A 80 19.25 -6.15 6.26
C GLY A 80 18.97 -4.95 5.34
N GLN A 81 18.36 -5.19 4.19
CA GLN A 81 17.96 -4.17 3.24
C GLN A 81 16.45 -4.23 3.00
N TRP A 82 15.82 -3.06 2.85
CA TRP A 82 14.38 -2.97 2.60
C TRP A 82 14.11 -2.83 1.10
N TYR A 83 13.16 -3.63 0.61
CA TYR A 83 12.75 -3.67 -0.79
C TYR A 83 11.25 -3.44 -0.90
N ALA A 84 10.87 -2.64 -1.90
CA ALA A 84 9.49 -2.53 -2.36
C ALA A 84 9.36 -3.32 -3.68
N PHE A 85 8.47 -4.31 -3.69
CA PHE A 85 8.05 -5.02 -4.88
C PHE A 85 6.74 -4.45 -5.37
N TYR A 86 6.61 -4.29 -6.69
CA TYR A 86 5.41 -3.80 -7.37
C TYR A 86 5.37 -4.37 -8.80
N HIS A 87 4.27 -4.20 -9.52
CA HIS A 87 4.15 -4.61 -10.92
C HIS A 87 4.06 -3.42 -11.88
N THR A 88 4.39 -3.66 -13.14
CA THR A 88 4.22 -2.74 -14.28
C THR A 88 3.70 -3.54 -15.47
N SER A 89 3.25 -2.85 -16.52
CA SER A 89 2.85 -3.45 -17.80
C SER A 89 3.93 -3.37 -18.88
N VAL A 90 5.17 -3.04 -18.51
CA VAL A 90 6.27 -2.72 -19.43
C VAL A 90 6.61 -3.83 -20.44
N LEU A 91 6.35 -5.09 -20.09
CA LEU A 91 6.63 -6.24 -20.95
C LEU A 91 5.47 -6.57 -21.92
N SER A 92 4.31 -5.93 -21.75
CA SER A 92 3.10 -6.27 -22.50
C SER A 92 3.02 -5.59 -23.87
N ASP A 93 3.88 -4.61 -24.17
CA ASP A 93 3.88 -3.83 -25.43
C ASP A 93 2.50 -3.25 -25.81
N ASN A 94 1.72 -2.79 -24.82
CA ASN A 94 0.39 -2.19 -25.04
C ASN A 94 0.45 -0.83 -25.75
#